data_AF-A0A9D5C9G9-F1
#
_entry.id   AF-A0A9D5C9G9-F1
#
_cell.length_a   1.000
_cell.length_b   1.000
_cell.length_c   1.000
_cell.angle_alpha   90.00
_cell.angle_beta   90.00
_cell.angle_gamma   90.00
#
_symmetry.space_group_name_H-M   'P 1'
#
loop_
_entity.id
_entity.type
_entity.pdbx_description
1 polymer ?
#
loop_
_entity_poly.entity_id
_entity_poly.type
_entity_poly.pdbx_seq_one_letter_code
_entity_poly.pdbx_strand_id
1 'polypeptide(L)'
;MMLIISALLLFSSLTFPSEASLKEYIVHVTLASEHGAPKWYCNCYLPVFAKNGILSLVFGGNFGPGKSTVKNVAPWVLTVAAGTMDRRIEAIVKLGDGREFEGQSLFQPHQFPSTLLPLTYPSDKDGDCMYGNLKDIKGKMVLCYISVDYEIIDISHQVRSYGGVAMILMSEENDGYTTHADVHVLPSSNVNYADTSKILAYFNSSTNATATIMFKGTVIGKSTAPTIASFSSRGPNFLIPGVLKPDILGPGVDVLAAWPRLVGPTADASTDHRGFNVMSGTSASTPHLSGIAALVKQIHPDWSPAAIKSAIMTTSMITDHDGKPIMDEQLHPANSFMMGAGHVNPSKAFDPGLVFDVDHKEYIALLCGMKYKDKDVSLIVGENIQCSKIHSISQSELNYPSIVLSRKQCVKVNRTVTNVGKAMSTYKLEIDMPDEGMVKVVPNVLKFNKLNEKQSYMVSITIE
;
A
#
# COMPACT_ATOMS: atom_id res chain seq x y z
N MET A 1 -5.91 -13.31 -26.35
CA MET A 1 -5.57 -11.89 -26.63
C MET A 1 -4.68 -11.45 -25.48
N MET A 2 -3.42 -11.13 -25.76
CA MET A 2 -2.29 -11.06 -24.81
C MET A 2 -2.51 -10.00 -23.71
N LEU A 3 -2.66 -10.44 -22.45
CA LEU A 3 -2.30 -9.63 -21.28
C LEU A 3 -0.76 -9.63 -21.20
N ILE A 4 -0.09 -8.65 -21.80
CA ILE A 4 1.27 -8.33 -21.40
C ILE A 4 1.17 -7.36 -20.22
N ILE A 5 1.16 -7.93 -19.01
CA ILE A 5 1.56 -7.17 -17.81
C ILE A 5 3.08 -7.09 -17.89
N SER A 6 3.61 -5.96 -18.34
CA SER A 6 5.04 -5.71 -18.19
C SER A 6 5.29 -5.36 -16.72
N ALA A 7 5.74 -6.33 -15.94
CA ALA A 7 6.48 -6.05 -14.73
C ALA A 7 7.92 -5.75 -15.16
N LEU A 8 8.22 -4.51 -15.55
CA LEU A 8 9.60 -4.11 -15.78
C LEU A 8 10.24 -3.81 -14.42
N LEU A 9 10.99 -4.78 -13.88
CA LEU A 9 12.05 -4.55 -12.90
C LEU A 9 13.24 -3.93 -13.65
N LEU A 10 13.09 -2.67 -14.11
CA LEU A 10 14.21 -1.95 -14.71
C LEU A 10 15.13 -1.39 -13.62
N PHE A 11 16.09 -2.21 -13.22
CA PHE A 11 17.36 -1.69 -12.77
C PHE A 11 18.11 -1.21 -14.03
N SER A 12 18.38 0.08 -14.12
CA SER A 12 19.48 0.69 -14.90
C SER A 12 19.38 1.00 -16.41
N SER A 13 18.34 0.66 -17.18
CA SER A 13 18.24 1.17 -18.57
C SER A 13 17.24 2.33 -18.72
N LEU A 14 17.77 3.56 -18.64
CA LEU A 14 17.12 4.85 -18.98
C LEU A 14 16.77 4.99 -20.49
N THR A 15 16.33 3.93 -21.14
CA THR A 15 15.92 3.97 -22.54
C THR A 15 14.41 4.08 -22.63
N PHE A 16 13.90 5.17 -23.19
CA PHE A 16 12.50 5.28 -23.57
C PHE A 16 12.11 4.06 -24.43
N PRO A 17 11.04 3.31 -24.07
CA PRO A 17 10.52 2.30 -24.97
C PRO A 17 10.17 2.96 -26.32
N SER A 18 10.52 2.30 -27.42
CA SER A 18 10.18 2.80 -28.75
C SER A 18 8.65 2.92 -28.89
N GLU A 19 8.15 3.87 -29.68
CA GLU A 19 6.69 4.01 -29.93
C GLU A 19 6.06 2.71 -30.44
N ALA A 20 6.83 1.90 -31.19
CA ALA A 20 6.40 0.58 -31.64
C ALA A 20 6.16 -0.40 -30.47
N SER A 21 7.03 -0.39 -29.46
CA SER A 21 6.89 -1.24 -28.27
C SER A 21 5.75 -0.80 -27.35
N LEU A 22 5.37 0.49 -27.37
CA LEU A 22 4.30 1.01 -26.51
C LEU A 22 2.92 0.47 -26.87
N LYS A 23 2.70 0.08 -28.13
CA LYS A 23 1.41 -0.43 -28.63
C LYS A 23 0.99 -1.78 -28.05
N GLU A 24 1.90 -2.50 -27.39
CA GLU A 24 1.64 -3.82 -26.82
C GLU A 24 1.21 -3.78 -25.33
N TYR A 25 1.30 -2.63 -24.66
CA TYR A 25 1.01 -2.52 -23.23
C TYR A 25 -0.44 -2.12 -22.94
N ILE A 26 -1.07 -2.86 -22.02
CA ILE A 26 -2.41 -2.54 -21.48
C ILE A 26 -2.25 -1.67 -20.22
N VAL A 27 -1.29 -2.02 -19.37
CA VAL A 27 -0.91 -1.31 -18.14
C VAL A 27 0.60 -1.47 -17.93
N HIS A 28 1.22 -0.50 -17.26
CA HIS A 28 2.62 -0.53 -16.86
C HIS A 28 2.73 -0.65 -15.33
N VAL A 29 3.67 -1.46 -14.84
CA VAL A 29 3.87 -1.69 -13.41
C VAL A 29 5.35 -1.50 -13.06
N THR A 30 5.63 -0.65 -12.08
CA THR A 30 6.98 -0.47 -11.53
C THR A 30 7.04 -1.00 -10.10
N LEU A 31 7.97 -1.92 -9.86
CA LEU A 31 8.24 -2.55 -8.56
C LEU A 31 9.68 -2.29 -8.04
N ALA A 32 10.46 -1.41 -8.72
CA ALA A 32 11.89 -1.22 -8.47
C ALA A 32 12.24 -0.12 -7.44
N SER A 33 13.44 -0.24 -6.84
CA SER A 33 13.80 -0.09 -5.43
C SER A 33 13.80 1.30 -4.76
N GLU A 34 13.78 1.24 -3.43
CA GLU A 34 13.69 2.34 -2.46
C GLU A 34 15.01 3.09 -2.15
N HIS A 35 16.14 2.73 -2.79
CA HIS A 35 17.45 3.31 -2.45
C HIS A 35 18.09 4.06 -3.62
N GLY A 36 18.48 5.31 -3.36
CA GLY A 36 19.54 6.00 -4.11
C GLY A 36 19.13 6.87 -5.30
N ALA A 37 17.85 6.97 -5.66
CA ALA A 37 17.45 7.94 -6.67
C ALA A 37 17.44 9.37 -6.05
N PRO A 38 18.22 10.34 -6.59
CA PRO A 38 18.11 11.73 -6.15
C PRO A 38 16.67 12.22 -6.29
N LYS A 39 16.30 13.22 -5.47
CA LYS A 39 14.94 13.78 -5.28
C LYS A 39 14.15 14.15 -6.56
N TRP A 40 14.76 14.03 -7.73
CA TRP A 40 14.20 14.07 -9.06
C TRP A 40 15.02 13.07 -9.89
N TYR A 41 14.42 12.03 -10.49
CA TYR A 41 14.79 11.45 -11.81
C TYR A 41 14.29 10.02 -12.16
N CYS A 42 13.73 9.20 -11.26
CA CYS A 42 13.49 7.79 -11.63
C CYS A 42 12.21 7.48 -12.46
N ASN A 43 11.34 8.47 -12.73
CA ASN A 43 10.05 8.23 -13.39
C ASN A 43 9.79 9.14 -14.62
N CYS A 44 10.82 9.75 -15.21
CA CYS A 44 10.69 10.71 -16.32
C CYS A 44 10.00 10.12 -17.58
N TYR A 45 9.90 8.80 -17.70
CA TYR A 45 9.21 8.14 -18.79
C TYR A 45 7.71 7.88 -18.52
N LEU A 46 7.25 7.93 -17.26
CA LEU A 46 5.84 7.65 -16.91
C LEU A 46 4.84 8.64 -17.54
N PRO A 47 5.15 9.94 -17.70
CA PRO A 47 4.32 10.85 -18.50
C PRO A 47 4.13 10.37 -19.94
N VAL A 48 5.16 9.75 -20.54
CA VAL A 48 5.10 9.23 -21.91
C VAL A 48 4.14 8.03 -21.98
N PHE A 49 4.13 7.15 -20.99
CA PHE A 49 3.13 6.09 -20.89
C PHE A 49 1.71 6.65 -20.81
N ALA A 50 1.49 7.65 -19.95
CA ALA A 50 0.19 8.29 -19.81
C ALA A 50 -0.29 8.95 -21.12
N LYS A 51 0.61 9.67 -21.81
CA LYS A 51 0.37 10.28 -23.14
C LYS A 51 0.00 9.24 -24.21
N ASN A 52 0.55 8.03 -24.11
CA ASN A 52 0.25 6.91 -25.01
C ASN A 52 -0.91 6.02 -24.53
N GLY A 53 -1.72 6.49 -23.56
CA GLY A 53 -2.91 5.79 -23.13
C GLY A 53 -2.66 4.60 -22.18
N ILE A 54 -1.47 4.51 -21.59
CA ILE A 54 -1.05 3.41 -20.71
C ILE A 54 -0.99 3.91 -19.26
N LEU A 55 -1.80 3.31 -18.38
CA LEU A 55 -1.77 3.61 -16.95
C LEU A 55 -0.55 2.96 -16.30
N SER A 56 0.20 3.75 -15.54
CA SER A 56 1.30 3.26 -14.70
C SER A 56 0.86 3.08 -13.25
N LEU A 57 1.09 1.89 -12.72
CA LEU A 57 0.87 1.54 -11.32
C LEU A 57 2.20 1.42 -10.59
N VAL A 58 2.23 2.00 -9.39
CA VAL A 58 3.44 2.12 -8.58
C VAL A 58 3.12 1.89 -7.12
N PHE A 59 4.05 1.28 -6.41
CA PHE A 59 3.93 1.06 -4.98
C PHE A 59 4.15 2.37 -4.20
N GLY A 60 3.42 2.54 -3.09
CA GLY A 60 3.52 3.70 -2.21
C GLY A 60 4.81 3.76 -1.38
N GLY A 61 5.50 2.64 -1.20
CA GLY A 61 6.69 2.51 -0.35
C GLY A 61 6.37 1.85 0.99
N ASN A 62 7.39 1.27 1.62
CA ASN A 62 7.26 0.55 2.88
C ASN A 62 7.93 1.29 4.07
N PHE A 63 7.82 2.63 4.10
CA PHE A 63 8.45 3.51 5.11
C PHE A 63 7.43 4.17 6.05
N GLY A 64 6.23 3.63 6.15
CA GLY A 64 5.26 4.02 7.16
C GLY A 64 5.77 3.70 8.59
N PRO A 65 5.04 4.14 9.63
CA PRO A 65 3.77 4.88 9.55
C PRO A 65 3.93 6.41 9.51
N GLY A 66 5.16 6.90 9.48
CA GLY A 66 5.45 8.34 9.51
C GLY A 66 4.78 9.13 8.37
N LYS A 67 4.46 10.40 8.65
CA LYS A 67 3.87 11.33 7.68
C LYS A 67 4.82 11.62 6.51
N SER A 68 4.26 11.81 5.31
CA SER A 68 4.99 12.18 4.08
C SER A 68 6.10 11.18 3.67
N THR A 69 5.89 9.91 3.98
CA THR A 69 6.80 8.81 3.65
C THR A 69 6.48 8.18 2.29
N VAL A 70 5.33 8.51 1.70
CA VAL A 70 4.87 8.01 0.40
C VAL A 70 5.85 8.38 -0.72
N LYS A 71 6.17 7.39 -1.54
CA LYS A 71 7.01 7.50 -2.73
C LYS A 71 6.13 7.49 -3.98
N ASN A 72 6.75 7.70 -5.14
CA ASN A 72 6.07 7.66 -6.45
C ASN A 72 4.81 8.54 -6.52
N VAL A 73 4.99 9.82 -6.23
CA VAL A 73 3.88 10.76 -5.94
C VAL A 73 3.39 11.56 -7.16
N ALA A 74 3.74 11.14 -8.37
CA ALA A 74 3.31 11.84 -9.58
C ALA A 74 1.78 11.77 -9.78
N PRO A 75 1.14 12.78 -10.40
CA PRO A 75 -0.31 12.79 -10.55
C PRO A 75 -0.82 11.80 -11.61
N TRP A 76 -0.01 11.51 -12.64
CA TRP A 76 -0.36 10.61 -13.75
C TRP A 76 -0.15 9.11 -13.46
N VAL A 77 0.27 8.73 -12.24
CA VAL A 77 0.45 7.33 -11.83
C VAL A 77 -0.58 6.95 -10.76
N LEU A 78 -0.98 5.69 -10.70
CA LEU A 78 -1.81 5.14 -9.62
C LEU A 78 -0.88 4.59 -8.51
N THR A 79 -0.83 5.27 -7.37
CA THR A 79 0.02 4.91 -6.22
C THR A 79 -0.76 4.07 -5.22
N VAL A 80 -0.27 2.88 -4.92
CA VAL A 80 -1.01 1.86 -4.16
C VAL A 80 -0.45 1.70 -2.74
N ALA A 81 -1.33 1.81 -1.74
CA ALA A 81 -1.09 1.49 -0.34
C ALA A 81 -1.35 0.01 -0.04
N ALA A 82 -0.79 -0.48 1.07
CA ALA A 82 -0.93 -1.86 1.51
C ALA A 82 -1.85 -1.98 2.73
N GLY A 83 -2.84 -2.85 2.62
CA GLY A 83 -3.72 -3.24 3.73
C GLY A 83 -3.73 -4.75 3.94
N THR A 84 -4.22 -5.14 5.10
CA THR A 84 -4.43 -6.55 5.47
C THR A 84 -5.58 -7.18 4.68
N MET A 85 -5.62 -8.50 4.71
CA MET A 85 -6.76 -9.31 4.30
C MET A 85 -7.37 -10.01 5.54
N ASP A 86 -8.56 -10.56 5.41
CA ASP A 86 -9.25 -11.29 6.49
C ASP A 86 -8.64 -12.68 6.77
N ARG A 87 -7.70 -13.11 5.92
CA ARG A 87 -6.89 -14.31 6.08
C ARG A 87 -5.70 -14.04 7.01
N ARG A 88 -5.52 -14.91 8.00
CA ARG A 88 -4.37 -14.97 8.89
C ARG A 88 -3.78 -16.38 8.93
N ILE A 89 -2.51 -16.50 9.27
CA ILE A 89 -1.83 -17.79 9.47
C ILE A 89 -1.45 -17.89 10.94
N GLU A 90 -2.40 -18.36 11.74
CA GLU A 90 -2.40 -18.22 13.19
C GLU A 90 -1.34 -19.11 13.88
N ALA A 91 -0.56 -18.47 14.74
CA ALA A 91 0.35 -19.09 15.70
C ALA A 91 0.14 -18.38 17.05
N ILE A 92 -0.61 -19.01 17.96
CA ILE A 92 -1.02 -18.37 19.22
C ILE A 92 0.06 -18.61 20.27
N VAL A 93 0.55 -17.55 20.91
CA VAL A 93 1.45 -17.65 22.07
C VAL A 93 0.62 -17.88 23.32
N LYS A 94 0.89 -18.97 24.04
CA LYS A 94 0.28 -19.25 25.34
C LYS A 94 1.33 -19.22 26.43
N LEU A 95 1.17 -18.30 27.38
CA LEU A 95 2.07 -18.16 28.53
C LEU A 95 1.79 -19.22 29.59
N GLY A 96 2.77 -19.47 30.46
CA GLY A 96 2.64 -20.42 31.57
C GLY A 96 1.60 -20.03 32.61
N ASP A 97 1.18 -18.77 32.64
CA ASP A 97 0.06 -18.29 33.47
C ASP A 97 -1.32 -18.43 32.79
N GLY A 98 -1.36 -19.00 31.58
CA GLY A 98 -2.58 -19.31 30.84
C GLY A 98 -3.07 -18.22 29.90
N ARG A 99 -2.48 -17.02 29.90
CA ARG A 99 -2.83 -15.97 28.92
C ARG A 99 -2.44 -16.38 27.51
N GLU A 100 -3.26 -16.00 26.54
CA GLU A 100 -3.07 -16.30 25.12
C GLU A 100 -3.03 -15.01 24.30
N PHE A 101 -2.10 -14.95 23.34
CA PHE A 101 -1.86 -13.80 22.47
C PHE A 101 -1.85 -14.25 21.01
N GLU A 102 -2.60 -13.55 20.17
CA GLU A 102 -2.73 -13.89 18.76
C GLU A 102 -1.49 -13.43 17.99
N GLY A 103 -0.79 -14.38 17.38
CA GLY A 103 0.32 -14.11 16.48
C GLY A 103 0.20 -14.83 15.15
N GLN A 104 1.19 -14.62 14.29
CA GLN A 104 1.25 -15.19 12.96
C GLN A 104 2.60 -15.89 12.69
N SER A 105 2.56 -16.96 11.87
CA SER A 105 3.76 -17.62 11.37
C SER A 105 3.46 -18.55 10.20
N LEU A 106 4.33 -18.57 9.17
CA LEU A 106 4.30 -19.61 8.13
C LEU A 106 4.92 -20.94 8.59
N PHE A 107 5.66 -20.93 9.71
CA PHE A 107 6.13 -22.18 10.30
C PHE A 107 4.95 -22.88 10.97
N GLN A 108 4.40 -23.90 10.31
CA GLN A 108 3.20 -24.62 10.75
C GLN A 108 3.50 -26.14 10.81
N PRO A 109 4.19 -26.61 11.87
CA PRO A 109 4.59 -28.01 12.00
C PRO A 109 3.37 -28.91 12.23
N HIS A 110 3.35 -30.09 11.59
CA HIS A 110 2.27 -31.07 11.78
C HIS A 110 2.17 -31.59 13.21
N GLN A 111 3.29 -31.66 13.93
CA GLN A 111 3.37 -32.06 15.32
C GLN A 111 4.30 -31.12 16.06
N PHE A 112 3.74 -30.29 16.93
CA PHE A 112 4.49 -29.51 17.90
C PHE A 112 3.88 -29.79 19.27
N PRO A 113 4.60 -30.48 20.18
CA PRO A 113 4.11 -30.65 21.52
C PRO A 113 4.02 -29.26 22.15
N SER A 114 2.81 -28.79 22.46
CA SER A 114 2.56 -27.51 23.13
C SER A 114 3.00 -27.52 24.60
N THR A 115 4.17 -28.10 24.85
CA THR A 115 4.87 -28.09 26.14
C THR A 115 5.36 -26.68 26.41
N LEU A 116 5.24 -26.26 27.67
CA LEU A 116 5.76 -24.99 28.14
C LEU A 116 7.29 -25.02 28.13
N LEU A 117 7.88 -24.09 27.40
CA LEU A 117 9.32 -23.88 27.30
C LEU A 117 9.72 -22.69 28.18
N PRO A 118 10.88 -22.73 28.86
CA PRO A 118 11.42 -21.56 29.56
C PRO A 118 11.62 -20.40 28.57
N LEU A 119 11.15 -19.22 28.94
CA LEU A 119 11.40 -17.99 28.21
C LEU A 119 12.80 -17.46 28.55
N THR A 120 13.42 -16.81 27.56
CA THR A 120 14.67 -16.07 27.74
C THR A 120 14.68 -14.84 26.84
N TYR A 121 15.51 -13.87 27.20
CA TYR A 121 15.66 -12.61 26.48
C TYR A 121 17.17 -12.36 26.24
N PRO A 122 17.59 -11.79 25.10
CA PRO A 122 19.00 -11.47 24.83
C PRO A 122 19.67 -10.66 25.94
N SER A 123 20.92 -11.00 26.26
CA SER A 123 21.58 -10.56 27.51
C SER A 123 21.88 -9.06 27.58
N ASP A 124 21.95 -8.40 26.42
CA ASP A 124 22.23 -6.97 26.23
C ASP A 124 20.97 -6.08 26.28
N LYS A 125 19.80 -6.67 26.59
CA LYS A 125 18.54 -5.98 26.89
C LYS A 125 17.87 -5.21 25.74
N ASP A 126 18.53 -5.06 24.60
CA ASP A 126 17.91 -4.42 23.42
C ASP A 126 17.01 -5.39 22.63
N GLY A 127 17.05 -6.70 22.93
CA GLY A 127 16.15 -7.70 22.33
C GLY A 127 16.46 -8.02 20.87
N ASP A 128 17.56 -7.50 20.34
CA ASP A 128 18.12 -7.87 19.05
C ASP A 128 18.67 -9.29 19.13
N CYS A 129 18.07 -10.22 18.37
CA CYS A 129 18.52 -11.60 18.32
C CYS A 129 19.50 -11.89 17.18
N MET A 130 19.80 -10.90 16.32
CA MET A 130 20.77 -11.08 15.24
C MET A 130 22.19 -10.79 15.73
N TYR A 131 22.40 -9.60 16.29
CA TYR A 131 23.72 -9.17 16.78
C TYR A 131 23.84 -9.21 18.30
N GLY A 132 22.72 -9.44 19.01
CA GLY A 132 22.74 -9.46 20.45
C GLY A 132 23.39 -10.69 21.06
N ASN A 133 23.68 -10.58 22.35
CA ASN A 133 24.36 -11.63 23.10
C ASN A 133 23.40 -12.77 23.49
N LEU A 134 23.34 -13.79 22.63
CA LEU A 134 22.54 -15.02 22.79
C LEU A 134 23.22 -16.12 23.64
N LYS A 135 23.97 -15.75 24.68
CA LYS A 135 24.47 -16.75 25.65
C LYS A 135 23.30 -17.37 26.41
N ASP A 136 23.43 -18.66 26.73
CA ASP A 136 22.51 -19.40 27.60
C ASP A 136 21.05 -19.57 27.11
N ILE A 137 20.82 -19.58 25.78
CA ILE A 137 19.49 -19.79 25.21
C ILE A 137 19.16 -21.26 24.87
N LYS A 138 20.09 -22.19 25.08
CA LYS A 138 19.94 -23.60 24.69
C LYS A 138 18.70 -24.23 25.32
N GLY A 139 17.81 -24.78 24.49
CA GLY A 139 16.57 -25.43 24.93
C GLY A 139 15.45 -24.48 25.36
N LYS A 140 15.60 -23.16 25.14
CA LYS A 140 14.64 -22.14 25.56
C LYS A 140 13.91 -21.51 24.39
N MET A 141 12.79 -20.85 24.69
CA MET A 141 12.08 -19.98 23.77
C MET A 141 12.58 -18.54 23.94
N VAL A 142 13.02 -17.90 22.86
CA VAL A 142 13.65 -16.58 22.91
C VAL A 142 12.67 -15.48 22.52
N LEU A 143 12.66 -14.38 23.27
CA LEU A 143 11.95 -13.15 22.93
C LEU A 143 12.88 -12.27 22.07
N CYS A 144 12.48 -12.00 20.83
CA CYS A 144 13.29 -11.27 19.85
C CYS A 144 12.48 -10.14 19.22
N TYR A 145 13.01 -8.92 19.15
CA TYR A 145 12.37 -7.88 18.35
C TYR A 145 12.49 -8.18 16.86
N ILE A 146 11.49 -7.76 16.09
CA ILE A 146 11.61 -7.62 14.66
C ILE A 146 12.63 -6.52 14.34
N SER A 147 13.33 -6.65 13.22
CA SER A 147 14.23 -5.60 12.72
C SER A 147 14.07 -5.46 11.22
N VAL A 148 14.30 -4.24 10.75
CA VAL A 148 14.27 -3.86 9.33
C VAL A 148 15.64 -4.01 8.65
N ASP A 149 16.70 -4.24 9.41
CA ASP A 149 18.08 -4.28 8.89
C ASP A 149 18.47 -5.63 8.29
N TYR A 150 17.66 -6.67 8.49
CA TYR A 150 17.93 -8.04 8.03
C TYR A 150 16.64 -8.81 7.76
N GLU A 151 16.74 -9.93 7.04
CA GLU A 151 15.59 -10.79 6.79
C GLU A 151 15.16 -11.49 8.08
N ILE A 152 13.84 -11.57 8.33
CA ILE A 152 13.27 -12.16 9.54
C ILE A 152 13.68 -13.63 9.73
N ILE A 153 13.92 -14.33 8.62
CA ILE A 153 14.39 -15.72 8.66
C ILE A 153 15.78 -15.85 9.28
N ASP A 154 16.67 -14.88 9.06
CA ASP A 154 18.05 -14.89 9.58
C ASP A 154 18.07 -14.85 11.10
N ILE A 155 17.15 -14.10 11.71
CA ILE A 155 16.93 -14.09 13.17
C ILE A 155 16.70 -15.50 13.69
N SER A 156 15.80 -16.25 13.01
CA SER A 156 15.46 -17.60 13.42
C SER A 156 16.62 -18.59 13.21
N HIS A 157 17.44 -18.39 12.17
CA HIS A 157 18.68 -19.15 11.98
C HIS A 157 19.67 -18.90 13.11
N GLN A 158 19.83 -17.64 13.51
CA GLN A 158 20.74 -17.23 14.58
C GLN A 158 20.29 -17.79 15.93
N VAL A 159 19.01 -17.69 16.28
CA VAL A 159 18.47 -18.32 17.50
C VAL A 159 18.69 -19.83 17.49
N ARG A 160 18.47 -20.50 16.34
CA ARG A 160 18.70 -21.95 16.20
C ARG A 160 20.17 -22.33 16.38
N SER A 161 21.11 -21.55 15.84
CA SER A 161 22.54 -21.86 15.87
C SER A 161 23.11 -21.83 17.30
N TYR A 162 22.53 -21.02 18.18
CA TYR A 162 22.85 -20.96 19.62
C TYR A 162 22.02 -21.96 20.47
N GLY A 163 21.19 -22.79 19.82
CA GLY A 163 20.44 -23.87 20.46
C GLY A 163 19.07 -23.47 21.02
N GLY A 164 18.56 -22.28 20.70
CA GLY A 164 17.18 -21.91 20.96
C GLY A 164 16.22 -22.82 20.18
N VAL A 165 15.06 -23.13 20.78
CA VAL A 165 14.12 -24.14 20.22
C VAL A 165 12.79 -23.55 19.78
N ALA A 166 12.51 -22.29 20.13
CA ALA A 166 11.35 -21.53 19.68
C ALA A 166 11.62 -20.02 19.82
N MET A 167 10.79 -19.19 19.19
CA MET A 167 10.93 -17.73 19.23
C MET A 167 9.56 -17.03 19.29
N ILE A 168 9.47 -15.96 20.07
CA ILE A 168 8.39 -14.98 19.94
C ILE A 168 8.99 -13.74 19.30
N LEU A 169 8.51 -13.39 18.11
CA LEU A 169 8.93 -12.20 17.39
C LEU A 169 8.06 -11.02 17.81
N MET A 170 8.65 -10.10 18.55
CA MET A 170 8.00 -8.95 19.16
C MET A 170 7.99 -7.77 18.20
N SER A 171 6.81 -7.23 17.94
CA SER A 171 6.65 -5.99 17.19
C SER A 171 6.96 -4.76 18.05
N GLU A 172 7.47 -3.71 17.41
CA GLU A 172 7.75 -2.40 18.02
C GLU A 172 6.53 -1.48 18.00
N GLU A 173 6.60 -0.33 18.69
CA GLU A 173 5.50 0.64 18.75
C GLU A 173 5.03 1.09 17.36
N ASN A 174 5.96 1.29 16.42
CA ASN A 174 5.65 1.69 15.05
C ASN A 174 4.90 0.61 14.25
N ASP A 175 4.99 -0.66 14.64
CA ASP A 175 4.25 -1.75 13.99
C ASP A 175 2.79 -1.81 14.45
N GLY A 176 2.50 -1.31 15.65
CA GLY A 176 1.18 -1.33 16.25
C GLY A 176 0.61 -2.75 16.31
N TYR A 177 -0.55 -2.94 15.67
CA TYR A 177 -1.29 -4.20 15.55
C TYR A 177 -1.00 -4.96 14.25
N THR A 178 -0.09 -4.46 13.41
CA THR A 178 0.35 -5.18 12.21
C THR A 178 1.16 -6.40 12.63
N THR A 179 0.81 -7.57 12.12
CA THR A 179 1.57 -8.81 12.33
C THR A 179 1.79 -9.49 10.98
N HIS A 180 2.86 -10.27 10.87
CA HIS A 180 3.29 -10.92 9.64
C HIS A 180 3.38 -12.43 9.82
N ALA A 181 2.95 -13.16 8.79
CA ALA A 181 3.20 -14.58 8.71
C ALA A 181 4.53 -14.79 7.98
N ASP A 182 5.64 -14.81 8.71
CA ASP A 182 6.97 -15.02 8.12
C ASP A 182 7.41 -16.48 8.15
N VAL A 183 8.36 -16.80 7.26
CA VAL A 183 9.02 -18.11 7.24
C VAL A 183 10.12 -18.12 8.31
N HIS A 184 10.17 -19.19 9.08
CA HIS A 184 11.20 -19.41 10.09
C HIS A 184 11.75 -20.83 10.01
N VAL A 185 12.91 -21.05 10.60
CA VAL A 185 13.55 -22.38 10.67
C VAL A 185 13.37 -23.09 12.00
N LEU A 186 12.60 -22.49 12.91
CA LEU A 186 12.16 -23.02 14.19
C LEU A 186 10.73 -22.52 14.49
N PRO A 187 10.02 -23.14 15.46
CA PRO A 187 8.72 -22.65 15.93
C PRO A 187 8.76 -21.17 16.32
N SER A 188 7.98 -20.35 15.62
CA SER A 188 7.94 -18.90 15.83
C SER A 188 6.52 -18.37 15.83
N SER A 189 6.34 -17.20 16.44
CA SER A 189 5.11 -16.42 16.35
C SER A 189 5.42 -14.92 16.41
N ASN A 190 5.01 -14.16 15.39
CA ASN A 190 5.03 -12.71 15.46
C ASN A 190 3.77 -12.16 16.15
N VAL A 191 3.95 -11.38 17.22
CA VAL A 191 2.90 -10.77 18.03
C VAL A 191 2.94 -9.26 17.92
N ASN A 192 1.77 -8.61 18.02
CA ASN A 192 1.65 -7.15 17.95
C ASN A 192 2.31 -6.44 19.15
N TYR A 193 2.52 -5.14 19.04
CA TYR A 193 3.14 -4.30 20.07
C TYR A 193 2.43 -4.32 21.44
N ALA A 194 1.09 -4.28 21.43
CA ALA A 194 0.32 -4.27 22.67
C ALA A 194 0.50 -5.59 23.44
N ASP A 195 0.64 -6.71 22.72
CA ASP A 195 0.86 -8.03 23.29
C ASP A 195 2.34 -8.26 23.65
N THR A 196 3.29 -7.75 22.85
CA THR A 196 4.71 -7.64 23.21
C THR A 196 4.87 -7.05 24.61
N SER A 197 4.23 -5.91 24.88
CA SER A 197 4.32 -5.22 26.17
C SER A 197 3.83 -6.10 27.34
N LYS A 198 2.75 -6.85 27.14
CA LYS A 198 2.19 -7.76 28.16
C LYS A 198 3.06 -8.99 28.39
N ILE A 199 3.66 -9.54 27.32
CA ILE A 199 4.58 -10.67 27.38
C ILE A 199 5.88 -10.28 28.10
N LEU A 200 6.43 -9.10 27.83
CA LEU A 200 7.61 -8.58 28.53
C LEU A 200 7.32 -8.31 30.01
N ALA A 201 6.15 -7.77 30.35
CA ALA A 201 5.74 -7.59 31.74
C ALA A 201 5.64 -8.94 32.48
N TYR A 202 5.12 -9.99 31.83
CA TYR A 202 5.11 -11.35 32.37
C TYR A 202 6.53 -11.88 32.59
N PHE A 203 7.39 -11.76 31.58
CA PHE A 203 8.77 -12.24 31.64
C PHE A 203 9.53 -11.58 32.79
N ASN A 204 9.39 -10.27 32.97
CA ASN A 204 10.09 -9.51 34.01
C ASN A 204 9.55 -9.75 35.44
N SER A 205 8.30 -10.21 35.59
CA SER A 205 7.68 -10.43 36.90
C SER A 205 7.76 -11.87 37.39
N SER A 206 8.16 -12.82 36.54
CA SER A 206 8.22 -14.25 36.86
C SER A 206 9.67 -14.75 36.92
N THR A 207 10.01 -15.47 37.97
CA THR A 207 11.33 -16.14 38.11
C THR A 207 11.48 -17.36 37.21
N ASN A 208 10.37 -17.94 36.74
CA ASN A 208 10.32 -19.10 35.86
C ASN A 208 9.28 -18.86 34.74
N ALA A 209 9.45 -17.76 34.01
CA ALA A 209 8.59 -17.42 32.88
C ALA A 209 8.64 -18.54 31.82
N THR A 210 7.48 -19.01 31.37
CA THR A 210 7.38 -20.06 30.34
C THR A 210 6.32 -19.72 29.32
N ALA A 211 6.43 -20.26 28.12
CA ALA A 211 5.43 -20.14 27.07
C ALA A 211 5.47 -21.32 26.09
N THR A 212 4.41 -21.47 25.31
CA THR A 212 4.33 -22.39 24.18
C THR A 212 3.62 -21.72 23.01
N ILE A 213 3.70 -22.33 21.83
CA ILE A 213 3.02 -21.85 20.61
C ILE A 213 2.00 -22.90 20.18
N MET A 214 0.78 -22.45 19.87
CA MET A 214 -0.28 -23.26 19.29
C MET A 214 -0.48 -22.87 17.84
N PHE A 215 -0.10 -23.75 16.93
CA PHE A 215 -0.25 -23.58 15.49
C PHE A 215 -1.67 -23.94 15.05
N LYS A 216 -2.38 -23.01 14.41
CA LYS A 216 -3.78 -23.19 13.97
C LYS A 216 -3.92 -23.23 12.44
N GLY A 217 -2.84 -22.99 11.71
CA GLY A 217 -2.85 -22.89 10.26
C GLY A 217 -3.58 -21.64 9.75
N THR A 218 -4.12 -21.74 8.54
CA THR A 218 -4.83 -20.63 7.89
C THR A 218 -6.24 -20.47 8.46
N VAL A 219 -6.56 -19.27 8.94
CA VAL A 219 -7.89 -18.86 9.42
C VAL A 219 -8.38 -17.69 8.55
N ILE A 220 -9.67 -17.65 8.22
CA ILE A 220 -10.27 -16.63 7.37
C ILE A 220 -11.51 -16.06 8.06
N GLY A 221 -11.71 -14.74 7.96
CA GLY A 221 -12.94 -14.06 8.41
C GLY A 221 -12.97 -13.70 9.89
N LYS A 222 -11.87 -13.90 10.62
CA LYS A 222 -11.77 -13.54 12.06
C LYS A 222 -11.12 -12.18 12.30
N SER A 223 -10.28 -11.72 11.36
CA SER A 223 -9.58 -10.44 11.47
C SER A 223 -10.41 -9.31 10.90
N THR A 224 -10.41 -8.16 11.57
CA THR A 224 -10.80 -6.88 10.95
C THR A 224 -9.95 -6.66 9.70
N ALA A 225 -10.59 -6.54 8.53
CA ALA A 225 -9.88 -6.33 7.28
C ALA A 225 -10.71 -5.56 6.23
N PRO A 226 -10.06 -4.70 5.43
CA PRO A 226 -8.64 -4.33 5.54
C PRO A 226 -8.38 -3.37 6.71
N THR A 227 -7.16 -3.47 7.25
CA THR A 227 -6.51 -2.48 8.13
C THR A 227 -5.25 -2.00 7.42
N ILE A 228 -4.86 -0.74 7.58
CA ILE A 228 -3.63 -0.22 6.97
C ILE A 228 -2.42 -0.90 7.64
N ALA A 229 -1.50 -1.41 6.84
CA ALA A 229 -0.27 -1.99 7.36
C ALA A 229 0.67 -0.89 7.90
N SER A 230 1.35 -1.15 9.01
CA SER A 230 2.30 -0.21 9.63
C SER A 230 3.32 0.34 8.64
N PHE A 231 3.97 -0.55 7.89
CA PHE A 231 4.98 -0.21 6.90
C PHE A 231 4.41 0.59 5.71
N SER A 232 3.11 0.55 5.43
CA SER A 232 2.55 1.23 4.25
C SER A 232 2.81 2.74 4.34
N SER A 233 3.58 3.30 3.42
CA SER A 233 3.93 4.72 3.46
C SER A 233 2.71 5.64 3.38
N ARG A 234 2.79 6.78 4.07
CA ARG A 234 1.68 7.74 4.23
C ARG A 234 1.94 9.04 3.48
N GLY A 235 0.87 9.69 3.04
CA GLY A 235 0.88 11.07 2.58
C GLY A 235 1.16 12.07 3.71
N PRO A 236 1.07 13.38 3.41
CA PRO A 236 0.77 13.98 2.11
C PRO A 236 1.83 13.75 1.02
N ASN A 237 1.45 14.05 -0.21
CA ASN A 237 2.38 14.12 -1.34
C ASN A 237 3.44 15.20 -1.08
N PHE A 238 4.70 14.78 -0.91
CA PHE A 238 5.80 15.69 -0.57
C PHE A 238 6.22 16.62 -1.72
N LEU A 239 5.84 16.33 -2.97
CA LEU A 239 6.15 17.16 -4.15
C LEU A 239 4.98 18.06 -4.54
N ILE A 240 3.76 17.52 -4.52
CA ILE A 240 2.54 18.21 -4.96
C ILE A 240 1.47 18.06 -3.86
N PRO A 241 1.56 18.79 -2.74
CA PRO A 241 0.66 18.60 -1.60
C PRO A 241 -0.83 18.74 -1.92
N GLY A 242 -1.20 19.45 -2.99
CA GLY A 242 -2.58 19.56 -3.47
C GLY A 242 -3.14 18.31 -4.16
N VAL A 243 -2.32 17.29 -4.41
CA VAL A 243 -2.72 16.01 -5.01
C VAL A 243 -2.60 14.91 -3.95
N LEU A 244 -3.71 14.21 -3.68
CA LEU A 244 -3.76 13.15 -2.67
C LEU A 244 -2.82 12.00 -3.03
N LYS A 245 -2.05 11.53 -2.04
CA LYS A 245 -1.28 10.29 -2.10
C LYS A 245 -1.31 9.58 -0.73
N PRO A 246 -1.32 8.23 -0.70
CA PRO A 246 -1.49 7.31 -1.84
C PRO A 246 -2.88 7.49 -2.51
N ASP A 247 -3.10 6.86 -3.66
CA ASP A 247 -4.37 7.02 -4.39
C ASP A 247 -5.43 6.01 -3.94
N ILE A 248 -5.01 4.79 -3.63
CA ILE A 248 -5.90 3.65 -3.38
C ILE A 248 -5.22 2.63 -2.44
N LEU A 249 -6.02 1.90 -1.67
CA LEU A 249 -5.60 0.79 -0.84
C LEU A 249 -5.89 -0.56 -1.53
N GLY A 250 -4.93 -1.48 -1.46
CA GLY A 250 -5.11 -2.87 -1.92
C GLY A 250 -4.54 -3.89 -0.93
N PRO A 251 -4.83 -5.19 -1.13
CA PRO A 251 -4.27 -6.27 -0.32
C PRO A 251 -2.75 -6.32 -0.46
N GLY A 252 -2.01 -6.25 0.65
CA GLY A 252 -0.54 -6.17 0.62
C GLY A 252 0.18 -6.84 1.76
N VAL A 253 -0.55 -7.41 2.72
CA VAL A 253 0.04 -8.14 3.86
C VAL A 253 -0.18 -9.62 3.64
N ASP A 254 0.88 -10.41 3.84
CA ASP A 254 0.88 -11.86 3.73
C ASP A 254 0.28 -12.34 2.40
N VAL A 255 0.73 -11.83 1.26
CA VAL A 255 0.26 -12.24 -0.08
C VAL A 255 1.02 -13.48 -0.56
N LEU A 256 0.29 -14.55 -0.89
CA LEU A 256 0.86 -15.77 -1.51
C LEU A 256 1.02 -15.58 -3.02
N ALA A 257 2.23 -15.74 -3.54
CA ALA A 257 2.53 -15.64 -4.97
C ALA A 257 3.58 -16.67 -5.41
N ALA A 258 3.75 -16.83 -6.73
CA ALA A 258 4.77 -17.72 -7.29
C ALA A 258 6.18 -17.25 -6.92
N TRP A 259 7.09 -18.20 -6.70
CA TRP A 259 8.47 -17.94 -6.31
C TRP A 259 9.44 -18.88 -7.03
N PRO A 260 10.64 -18.42 -7.44
CA PRO A 260 11.57 -19.29 -8.15
C PRO A 260 12.12 -20.39 -7.23
N ARG A 261 11.93 -21.65 -7.63
CA ARG A 261 12.33 -22.84 -6.83
C ARG A 261 13.83 -22.94 -6.55
N LEU A 262 14.65 -22.33 -7.39
CA LEU A 262 16.12 -22.39 -7.28
C LEU A 262 16.68 -21.48 -6.19
N VAL A 263 15.95 -20.42 -5.83
CA VAL A 263 16.32 -19.55 -4.71
C VAL A 263 15.54 -19.90 -3.44
N GLY A 264 14.35 -20.49 -3.59
CA GLY A 264 13.50 -20.86 -2.47
C GLY A 264 13.00 -19.64 -1.68
N PRO A 265 11.96 -19.77 -0.85
CA PRO A 265 11.48 -18.67 0.00
C PRO A 265 12.41 -18.38 1.18
N THR A 266 13.49 -19.15 1.33
CA THR A 266 14.42 -19.10 2.47
C THR A 266 15.86 -19.14 1.97
N ALA A 267 16.78 -18.47 2.66
CA ALA A 267 18.22 -18.51 2.37
C ALA A 267 18.81 -19.94 2.34
N ASP A 268 18.16 -20.92 3.00
CA ASP A 268 18.48 -22.34 2.90
C ASP A 268 17.89 -23.00 1.63
N ALA A 269 18.11 -22.34 0.49
CA ALA A 269 17.63 -22.70 -0.86
C ALA A 269 17.92 -24.15 -1.29
N SER A 270 18.79 -24.84 -0.55
CA SER A 270 19.22 -26.22 -0.80
C SER A 270 18.17 -27.27 -0.45
N THR A 271 17.13 -26.94 0.34
CA THR A 271 16.12 -27.93 0.78
C THR A 271 14.66 -27.54 0.52
N ASP A 272 14.38 -26.27 0.23
CA ASP A 272 13.03 -25.77 0.01
C ASP A 272 12.78 -25.34 -1.45
N HIS A 273 12.31 -26.28 -2.26
CA HIS A 273 11.96 -26.07 -3.66
C HIS A 273 10.49 -25.69 -3.88
N ARG A 274 9.82 -25.12 -2.88
CA ARG A 274 8.44 -24.63 -3.03
C ARG A 274 8.39 -23.57 -4.13
N GLY A 275 7.40 -23.69 -5.02
CA GLY A 275 7.18 -22.75 -6.13
C GLY A 275 6.40 -21.50 -5.74
N PHE A 276 6.22 -21.25 -4.44
CA PHE A 276 5.41 -20.17 -3.90
C PHE A 276 6.05 -19.60 -2.64
N ASN A 277 5.82 -18.31 -2.40
CA ASN A 277 6.22 -17.60 -1.20
C ASN A 277 5.08 -16.68 -0.74
N VAL A 278 5.09 -16.32 0.55
CA VAL A 278 4.19 -15.34 1.13
C VAL A 278 5.01 -14.11 1.51
N MET A 279 4.62 -12.94 1.04
CA MET A 279 5.33 -11.69 1.29
C MET A 279 4.38 -10.54 1.58
N SER A 280 4.87 -9.57 2.33
CA SER A 280 4.19 -8.32 2.62
C SER A 280 4.86 -7.14 1.92
N GLY A 281 4.09 -6.13 1.55
CA GLY A 281 4.60 -4.89 0.96
C GLY A 281 3.58 -4.18 0.06
N THR A 282 3.77 -2.88 -0.13
CA THR A 282 3.06 -2.13 -1.18
C THR A 282 3.36 -2.67 -2.59
N SER A 283 4.53 -3.29 -2.76
CA SER A 283 4.90 -4.06 -3.95
C SER A 283 4.00 -5.28 -4.19
N ALA A 284 3.38 -5.86 -3.16
CA ALA A 284 2.41 -6.94 -3.30
C ALA A 284 0.99 -6.42 -3.62
N SER A 285 0.64 -5.22 -3.17
CA SER A 285 -0.64 -4.56 -3.53
C SER A 285 -0.69 -4.05 -4.96
N THR A 286 0.43 -3.50 -5.44
CA THR A 286 0.52 -2.94 -6.79
C THR A 286 0.09 -3.90 -7.91
N PRO A 287 0.52 -5.18 -7.95
CA PRO A 287 0.10 -6.13 -8.96
C PRO A 287 -1.38 -6.55 -8.86
N HIS A 288 -1.99 -6.50 -7.67
CA HIS A 288 -3.46 -6.68 -7.57
C HIS A 288 -4.18 -5.57 -8.33
N LEU A 289 -3.79 -4.32 -8.08
CA LEU A 289 -4.37 -3.18 -8.75
C LEU A 289 -4.06 -3.15 -10.24
N SER A 290 -2.91 -3.70 -10.67
CA SER A 290 -2.57 -3.74 -12.10
C SER A 290 -3.45 -4.72 -12.86
N GLY A 291 -3.74 -5.89 -12.25
CA GLY A 291 -4.72 -6.82 -12.78
C GLY A 291 -6.10 -6.19 -12.90
N ILE A 292 -6.55 -5.47 -11.87
CA ILE A 292 -7.84 -4.75 -11.87
C ILE A 292 -7.87 -3.68 -12.96
N ALA A 293 -6.84 -2.84 -13.06
CA ALA A 293 -6.73 -1.81 -14.09
C ALA A 293 -6.70 -2.40 -15.50
N ALA A 294 -6.03 -3.53 -15.70
CA ALA A 294 -6.00 -4.23 -16.99
C ALA A 294 -7.40 -4.75 -17.38
N LEU A 295 -8.15 -5.30 -16.42
CA LEU A 295 -9.53 -5.73 -16.64
C LEU A 295 -10.45 -4.55 -16.98
N VAL A 296 -10.32 -3.43 -16.26
CA VAL A 296 -11.06 -2.19 -16.57
C VAL A 296 -10.71 -1.72 -18.00
N LYS A 297 -9.42 -1.69 -18.38
CA LYS A 297 -8.98 -1.32 -19.74
C LYS A 297 -9.50 -2.29 -20.80
N GLN A 298 -9.59 -3.58 -20.50
CA GLN A 298 -10.11 -4.57 -21.43
C GLN A 298 -11.62 -4.37 -21.68
N ILE A 299 -12.38 -4.02 -20.64
CA ILE A 299 -13.81 -3.71 -20.75
C ILE A 299 -14.03 -2.35 -21.44
N HIS A 300 -13.14 -1.39 -21.19
CA HIS A 300 -13.18 -0.03 -21.74
C HIS A 300 -11.90 0.33 -22.52
N PRO A 301 -11.70 -0.21 -23.73
CA PRO A 301 -10.46 -0.03 -24.50
C PRO A 301 -10.12 1.42 -24.80
N ASP A 302 -11.12 2.29 -24.91
CA ASP A 302 -10.94 3.70 -25.29
C ASP A 302 -10.70 4.62 -24.09
N TRP A 303 -10.77 4.10 -22.86
CA TRP A 303 -10.56 4.93 -21.67
C TRP A 303 -9.10 5.37 -21.53
N SER A 304 -8.93 6.63 -21.15
CA SER A 304 -7.64 7.18 -20.79
C SER A 304 -7.12 6.54 -19.49
N PRO A 305 -5.81 6.64 -19.21
CA PRO A 305 -5.25 6.28 -17.92
C PRO A 305 -5.92 6.99 -16.74
N ALA A 306 -6.26 8.27 -16.92
CA ALA A 306 -6.93 9.08 -15.89
C ALA A 306 -8.36 8.59 -15.64
N ALA A 307 -9.10 8.19 -16.67
CA ALA A 307 -10.45 7.63 -16.54
C ALA A 307 -10.42 6.28 -15.79
N ILE A 308 -9.47 5.40 -16.09
CA ILE A 308 -9.32 4.12 -15.37
C ILE A 308 -8.95 4.35 -13.91
N LYS A 309 -7.98 5.24 -13.67
CA LYS A 309 -7.60 5.65 -12.32
C LYS A 309 -8.79 6.24 -11.56
N SER A 310 -9.56 7.12 -12.19
CA SER A 310 -10.77 7.69 -11.60
C SER A 310 -11.77 6.61 -11.24
N ALA A 311 -12.05 5.67 -12.14
CA ALA A 311 -13.01 4.59 -11.89
C ALA A 311 -12.62 3.75 -10.67
N ILE A 312 -11.34 3.41 -10.54
CA ILE A 312 -10.81 2.67 -9.38
C ILE A 312 -10.96 3.48 -8.08
N MET A 313 -10.64 4.77 -8.11
CA MET A 313 -10.69 5.63 -6.92
C MET A 313 -12.13 5.91 -6.46
N THR A 314 -13.01 6.36 -7.36
CA THR A 314 -14.35 6.83 -7.01
C THR A 314 -15.32 5.71 -6.65
N THR A 315 -14.94 4.46 -6.90
CA THR A 315 -15.75 3.27 -6.57
C THR A 315 -15.20 2.45 -5.43
N SER A 316 -14.13 2.92 -4.80
CA SER A 316 -13.50 2.28 -3.65
C SER A 316 -14.38 2.29 -2.39
N MET A 317 -14.04 1.46 -1.42
CA MET A 317 -14.74 1.33 -0.14
C MET A 317 -13.90 1.94 0.98
N ILE A 318 -14.51 2.78 1.82
CA ILE A 318 -13.88 3.36 3.02
C ILE A 318 -14.12 2.53 4.28
N THR A 319 -14.79 1.39 4.14
CA THR A 319 -15.15 0.48 5.22
C THR A 319 -14.47 -0.88 5.08
N ASP A 320 -14.29 -1.55 6.20
CA ASP A 320 -13.91 -2.96 6.30
C ASP A 320 -15.04 -3.91 5.85
N HIS A 321 -14.78 -5.21 5.90
CA HIS A 321 -15.76 -6.25 5.56
C HIS A 321 -17.00 -6.32 6.50
N ASP A 322 -16.94 -5.70 7.68
CA ASP A 322 -18.03 -5.58 8.65
C ASP A 322 -18.86 -4.31 8.41
N GLY A 323 -18.45 -3.46 7.47
CA GLY A 323 -19.05 -2.16 7.22
C GLY A 323 -18.62 -1.06 8.21
N LYS A 324 -17.58 -1.30 9.01
CA LYS A 324 -16.99 -0.30 9.93
C LYS A 324 -15.89 0.48 9.21
N PRO A 325 -15.46 1.66 9.69
CA PRO A 325 -14.35 2.38 9.08
C PRO A 325 -13.08 1.53 9.00
N ILE A 326 -12.35 1.64 7.89
CA ILE A 326 -11.00 1.05 7.78
C ILE A 326 -10.11 1.67 8.86
N MET A 327 -9.38 0.83 9.59
CA MET A 327 -8.51 1.26 10.68
C MET A 327 -7.05 1.36 10.24
N ASP A 328 -6.26 2.17 10.94
CA ASP A 328 -4.81 2.19 10.86
C ASP A 328 -4.19 1.10 11.75
N GLU A 329 -2.86 1.02 11.73
CA GLU A 329 -2.10 0.02 12.46
C GLU A 329 -2.19 0.18 13.98
N GLN A 330 -2.64 1.33 14.52
CA GLN A 330 -2.92 1.52 15.94
C GLN A 330 -4.41 1.39 16.29
N LEU A 331 -5.24 0.93 15.34
CA LEU A 331 -6.69 0.77 15.48
C LEU A 331 -7.47 2.09 15.59
N HIS A 332 -6.93 3.19 15.07
CA HIS A 332 -7.69 4.41 14.87
C HIS A 332 -8.29 4.44 13.46
N PRO A 333 -9.41 5.15 13.22
CA PRO A 333 -9.95 5.30 11.88
C PRO A 333 -8.92 5.89 10.90
N ALA A 334 -8.65 5.18 9.81
CA ALA A 334 -7.69 5.58 8.81
C ALA A 334 -8.19 6.80 8.02
N ASN A 335 -7.28 7.74 7.75
CA ASN A 335 -7.58 8.91 6.94
C ASN A 335 -7.11 8.74 5.48
N SER A 336 -7.51 9.67 4.62
CA SER A 336 -7.18 9.63 3.18
C SER A 336 -5.68 9.68 2.88
N PHE A 337 -4.82 10.20 3.76
CA PHE A 337 -3.37 10.14 3.57
C PHE A 337 -2.78 8.75 3.87
N MET A 338 -3.60 7.81 4.37
CA MET A 338 -3.21 6.42 4.61
C MET A 338 -3.79 5.50 3.53
N MET A 339 -5.09 5.62 3.24
CA MET A 339 -5.81 4.73 2.32
C MET A 339 -6.08 5.30 0.92
N GLY A 340 -5.76 6.58 0.69
CA GLY A 340 -6.19 7.27 -0.52
C GLY A 340 -7.72 7.41 -0.56
N ALA A 341 -8.32 6.98 -1.66
CA ALA A 341 -9.77 6.94 -1.81
C ALA A 341 -10.45 5.85 -0.96
N GLY A 342 -9.73 4.78 -0.61
CA GLY A 342 -10.26 3.62 0.11
C GLY A 342 -9.72 2.29 -0.44
N HIS A 343 -10.26 1.17 0.03
CA HIS A 343 -9.96 -0.17 -0.48
C HIS A 343 -10.59 -0.40 -1.85
N VAL A 344 -9.84 -0.97 -2.78
CA VAL A 344 -10.30 -1.21 -4.15
C VAL A 344 -11.56 -2.09 -4.19
N ASN A 345 -12.52 -1.73 -5.04
CA ASN A 345 -13.68 -2.55 -5.38
C ASN A 345 -13.70 -2.86 -6.89
N PRO A 346 -13.18 -4.02 -7.31
CA PRO A 346 -13.06 -4.35 -8.74
C PRO A 346 -14.39 -4.32 -9.47
N SER A 347 -15.43 -4.91 -8.87
CA SER A 347 -16.75 -5.06 -9.49
C SER A 347 -17.42 -3.71 -9.75
N LYS A 348 -17.22 -2.73 -8.87
CA LYS A 348 -17.77 -1.37 -9.06
C LYS A 348 -16.92 -0.54 -10.03
N ALA A 349 -15.61 -0.74 -10.07
CA ALA A 349 -14.72 -0.02 -10.98
C ALA A 349 -15.01 -0.28 -12.47
N PHE A 350 -15.68 -1.38 -12.81
CA PHE A 350 -16.10 -1.68 -14.19
C PHE A 350 -17.24 -0.81 -14.70
N ASP A 351 -18.08 -0.25 -13.81
CA ASP A 351 -19.18 0.66 -14.19
C ASP A 351 -19.31 1.78 -13.15
N PRO A 352 -18.39 2.78 -13.18
CA PRO A 352 -18.35 3.85 -12.19
C PRO A 352 -19.44 4.91 -12.42
N GLY A 353 -20.14 4.87 -13.55
CA GLY A 353 -21.08 5.91 -13.99
C GLY A 353 -20.39 7.19 -14.46
N LEU A 354 -19.58 7.82 -13.60
CA LEU A 354 -18.85 9.06 -13.88
C LEU A 354 -17.35 8.87 -13.69
N VAL A 355 -16.55 9.51 -14.53
CA VAL A 355 -15.09 9.57 -14.38
C VAL A 355 -14.55 11.00 -14.48
N PHE A 356 -13.51 11.27 -13.70
CA PHE A 356 -12.67 12.46 -13.76
C PHE A 356 -11.52 12.20 -14.74
N ASP A 357 -11.74 12.57 -15.99
CA ASP A 357 -10.72 12.45 -17.03
C ASP A 357 -9.77 13.65 -17.00
N VAL A 358 -8.50 13.43 -17.32
CA VAL A 358 -7.46 14.47 -17.31
C VAL A 358 -6.72 14.45 -18.64
N ASP A 359 -6.77 15.56 -19.36
CA ASP A 359 -6.02 15.70 -20.62
C ASP A 359 -4.52 15.85 -20.35
N HIS A 360 -3.68 15.33 -21.25
CA HIS A 360 -2.22 15.52 -21.19
C HIS A 360 -1.82 16.99 -21.01
N LYS A 361 -2.55 17.92 -21.65
CA LYS A 361 -2.33 19.37 -21.53
C LYS A 361 -2.57 19.89 -20.11
N GLU A 362 -3.46 19.28 -19.33
CA GLU A 362 -3.70 19.68 -17.94
C GLU A 362 -2.50 19.32 -17.04
N TYR A 363 -1.82 18.20 -17.31
CA TYR A 363 -0.55 17.90 -16.61
C TYR A 363 0.54 18.91 -16.95
N ILE A 364 0.63 19.36 -18.21
CA ILE A 364 1.56 20.43 -18.59
C ILE A 364 1.20 21.75 -17.90
N ALA A 365 -0.09 22.12 -17.90
CA ALA A 365 -0.59 23.32 -17.24
C ALA A 365 -0.29 23.32 -15.74
N LEU A 366 -0.40 22.16 -15.08
CA LEU A 366 -0.02 21.95 -13.68
C LEU A 366 1.48 22.17 -13.48
N LEU A 367 2.33 21.54 -14.28
CA LEU A 367 3.80 21.69 -14.18
C LEU A 367 4.22 23.15 -14.39
N CYS A 368 3.63 23.82 -15.38
CA CYS A 368 3.86 25.25 -15.59
C CYS A 368 3.35 26.12 -14.42
N GLY A 369 2.19 25.80 -13.83
CA GLY A 369 1.66 26.49 -12.65
C GLY A 369 2.45 26.28 -11.38
N MET A 370 3.13 25.14 -11.26
CA MET A 370 4.13 24.87 -10.23
C MET A 370 5.47 25.61 -10.46
N LYS A 371 5.59 26.40 -11.54
CA LYS A 371 6.77 27.21 -11.89
C LYS A 371 8.03 26.40 -12.21
N TYR A 372 7.87 25.20 -12.77
CA TYR A 372 9.00 24.48 -13.39
C TYR A 372 9.53 25.26 -14.58
N LYS A 373 10.84 25.12 -14.87
CA LYS A 373 11.45 25.74 -16.05
C LYS A 373 10.99 25.01 -17.31
N ASP A 374 10.87 25.74 -18.42
CA ASP A 374 10.53 25.20 -19.74
C ASP A 374 11.32 23.92 -20.09
N LYS A 375 12.64 23.92 -19.83
CA LYS A 375 13.52 22.77 -20.06
C LYS A 375 13.12 21.55 -19.21
N ASP A 376 12.76 21.76 -17.95
CA ASP A 376 12.39 20.68 -17.04
C ASP A 376 11.03 20.11 -17.41
N VAL A 377 10.05 20.97 -17.73
CA VAL A 377 8.74 20.53 -18.22
C VAL A 377 8.90 19.75 -19.51
N SER A 378 9.67 20.28 -20.47
CA SER A 378 9.91 19.63 -21.76
C SER A 378 10.54 18.24 -21.60
N LEU A 379 11.47 18.10 -20.65
CA LEU A 379 12.08 16.81 -20.33
C LEU A 379 11.08 15.83 -19.73
N ILE A 380 10.23 16.29 -18.79
CA ILE A 380 9.23 15.45 -18.14
C ILE A 380 8.21 14.92 -19.16
N VAL A 381 7.68 15.78 -20.02
CA VAL A 381 6.61 15.41 -20.96
C VAL A 381 7.11 14.87 -22.30
N GLY A 382 8.40 14.99 -22.58
CA GLY A 382 9.03 14.50 -23.82
C GLY A 382 8.67 15.32 -25.06
N GLU A 383 8.34 16.60 -24.91
CA GLU A 383 7.99 17.53 -26.00
C GLU A 383 8.43 18.96 -25.67
N ASN A 384 8.63 19.80 -26.67
CA ASN A 384 9.11 21.17 -26.44
C ASN A 384 7.99 22.07 -25.89
N ILE A 385 8.15 22.54 -24.66
CA ILE A 385 7.18 23.34 -23.93
C ILE A 385 7.71 24.74 -23.61
N GLN A 386 6.86 25.74 -23.82
CA GLN A 386 7.07 27.11 -23.35
C GLN A 386 5.94 27.49 -22.40
N CYS A 387 6.20 27.49 -21.09
CA CYS A 387 5.17 27.72 -20.08
C CYS A 387 4.54 29.12 -20.18
N SER A 388 5.25 30.10 -20.74
CA SER A 388 4.71 31.45 -21.02
C SER A 388 3.54 31.47 -22.01
N LYS A 389 3.37 30.41 -22.82
CA LYS A 389 2.29 30.26 -23.81
C LYS A 389 1.16 29.35 -23.33
N ILE A 390 1.25 28.81 -22.13
CA ILE A 390 0.30 27.84 -21.58
C ILE A 390 -0.47 28.51 -20.44
N HIS A 391 -1.80 28.34 -20.45
CA HIS A 391 -2.61 28.71 -19.30
C HIS A 391 -2.29 27.74 -18.15
N SER A 392 -1.58 28.24 -17.14
CA SER A 392 -1.20 27.44 -15.98
C SER A 392 -2.36 27.26 -15.00
N ILE A 393 -2.35 26.13 -14.29
CA ILE A 393 -3.32 25.82 -13.24
C ILE A 393 -2.62 25.55 -11.91
N SER A 394 -3.33 25.80 -10.82
CA SER A 394 -2.88 25.43 -9.47
C SER A 394 -3.00 23.93 -9.23
N GLN A 395 -2.36 23.43 -8.16
CA GLN A 395 -2.36 22.00 -7.82
C GLN A 395 -3.76 21.44 -7.58
N SER A 396 -4.65 22.25 -6.99
CA SER A 396 -6.02 21.85 -6.66
C SER A 396 -6.98 21.90 -7.86
N GLU A 397 -6.62 22.63 -8.92
CA GLU A 397 -7.41 22.77 -10.15
C GLU A 397 -7.28 21.61 -11.12
N LEU A 398 -6.25 20.76 -10.97
CA LEU A 398 -6.17 19.50 -11.71
C LEU A 398 -7.49 18.74 -11.55
N ASN A 399 -8.06 18.22 -12.65
CA ASN A 399 -9.33 17.49 -12.63
C ASN A 399 -9.21 16.09 -12.01
N TYR A 400 -8.72 16.04 -10.78
CA TYR A 400 -8.40 14.85 -10.02
C TYR A 400 -9.61 14.41 -9.17
N PRO A 401 -9.82 13.10 -8.95
CA PRO A 401 -10.95 12.57 -8.17
C PRO A 401 -10.82 12.77 -6.65
N SER A 402 -10.03 13.77 -6.22
CA SER A 402 -9.92 14.20 -4.83
C SER A 402 -9.59 15.69 -4.78
N ILE A 403 -9.81 16.32 -3.63
CA ILE A 403 -9.41 17.70 -3.32
C ILE A 403 -8.64 17.67 -2.01
N VAL A 404 -7.40 18.15 -2.00
CA VAL A 404 -6.57 18.27 -0.80
C VAL A 404 -6.35 19.73 -0.47
N LEU A 405 -6.58 20.09 0.79
CA LEU A 405 -6.49 21.45 1.30
C LEU A 405 -5.73 21.46 2.62
N SER A 406 -4.99 22.54 2.87
CA SER A 406 -4.44 22.80 4.19
C SER A 406 -5.48 23.50 5.07
N ARG A 407 -5.36 23.38 6.40
CA ARG A 407 -6.20 24.14 7.34
C ARG A 407 -6.12 25.64 7.06
N LYS A 408 -7.19 26.38 7.36
CA LYS A 408 -7.31 27.83 7.14
C LYS A 408 -7.22 28.26 5.68
N GLN A 409 -7.58 27.36 4.76
CA GLN A 409 -7.70 27.68 3.33
C GLN A 409 -9.16 27.73 2.91
N CYS A 410 -9.47 28.72 2.08
CA CYS A 410 -10.69 28.76 1.28
C CYS A 410 -10.29 28.50 -0.17
N VAL A 411 -10.79 27.43 -0.77
CA VAL A 411 -10.45 27.05 -2.14
C VAL A 411 -11.71 26.86 -2.96
N LYS A 412 -11.66 27.39 -4.18
CA LYS A 412 -12.66 27.16 -5.22
C LYS A 412 -11.99 26.41 -6.36
N VAL A 413 -12.51 25.24 -6.68
CA VAL A 413 -12.00 24.41 -7.76
C VAL A 413 -13.13 24.00 -8.69
N ASN A 414 -12.84 23.98 -9.97
CA ASN A 414 -13.72 23.38 -10.95
C ASN A 414 -13.36 21.90 -11.11
N ARG A 415 -14.39 21.08 -11.30
CA ARG A 415 -14.27 19.68 -11.67
C ARG A 415 -15.15 19.43 -12.87
N THR A 416 -14.67 18.57 -13.76
CA THR A 416 -15.41 18.12 -14.93
C THR A 416 -15.50 16.61 -14.89
N VAL A 417 -16.72 16.10 -14.97
CA VAL A 417 -16.98 14.66 -15.00
C VAL A 417 -17.52 14.27 -16.38
N THR A 418 -17.08 13.12 -16.86
CA THR A 418 -17.58 12.51 -18.09
C THR A 418 -18.52 11.37 -17.73
N ASN A 419 -19.73 11.34 -18.31
CA ASN A 419 -20.63 10.22 -18.15
C ASN A 419 -20.18 9.03 -19.01
N VAL A 420 -19.78 7.95 -18.34
CA VAL A 420 -19.38 6.68 -18.96
C VAL A 420 -20.36 5.55 -18.67
N GLY A 421 -21.44 5.84 -17.92
CA GLY A 421 -22.54 4.93 -17.66
C GLY A 421 -23.70 5.13 -18.63
N LYS A 422 -24.92 4.93 -18.12
CA LYS A 422 -26.14 5.03 -18.94
C LYS A 422 -26.38 6.46 -19.43
N ALA A 423 -26.83 6.58 -20.68
CA ALA A 423 -27.39 7.82 -21.22
C ALA A 423 -28.69 8.18 -20.46
N MET A 424 -29.10 9.45 -20.55
CA MET A 424 -30.30 9.97 -19.86
C MET A 424 -30.25 9.74 -18.34
N SER A 425 -29.10 10.06 -17.72
CA SER A 425 -28.86 9.90 -16.29
C SER A 425 -28.83 11.25 -15.56
N THR A 426 -29.27 11.26 -14.30
CA THR A 426 -29.22 12.45 -13.44
C THR A 426 -28.53 12.07 -12.13
N TYR A 427 -27.48 12.81 -11.79
CA TYR A 427 -26.72 12.65 -10.56
C TYR A 427 -27.07 13.80 -9.62
N LYS A 428 -27.43 13.47 -8.38
CA LYS A 428 -27.65 14.44 -7.31
C LYS A 428 -26.48 14.36 -6.35
N LEU A 429 -26.02 15.52 -5.90
CA LEU A 429 -24.94 15.62 -4.94
C LEU A 429 -25.41 15.19 -3.55
N GLU A 430 -24.58 14.39 -2.90
CA GLU A 430 -24.61 14.12 -1.47
C GLU A 430 -23.29 14.60 -0.88
N ILE A 431 -23.34 15.27 0.27
CA ILE A 431 -22.18 15.77 0.98
C ILE A 431 -22.21 15.17 2.37
N ASP A 432 -21.18 14.40 2.69
CA ASP A 432 -20.85 13.99 4.05
C ASP A 432 -19.63 14.82 4.50
N MET A 433 -19.79 15.60 5.55
CA MET A 433 -18.84 16.65 5.95
C MET A 433 -18.52 16.56 7.44
N PRO A 434 -17.23 16.64 7.83
CA PRO A 434 -16.85 16.78 9.23
C PRO A 434 -17.25 18.16 9.76
N ASP A 435 -17.47 18.24 11.08
CA ASP A 435 -18.05 19.41 11.78
C ASP A 435 -17.26 20.73 11.64
N GLU A 436 -16.02 20.70 11.16
CA GLU A 436 -15.07 21.83 11.16
C GLU A 436 -14.94 22.58 9.80
N GLY A 437 -15.91 22.47 8.89
CA GLY A 437 -15.83 23.17 7.61
C GLY A 437 -17.15 23.45 6.89
N MET A 438 -17.06 24.17 5.77
CA MET A 438 -18.17 24.43 4.85
C MET A 438 -17.80 24.00 3.43
N VAL A 439 -18.64 23.15 2.81
CA VAL A 439 -18.54 22.77 1.40
C VAL A 439 -19.79 23.22 0.66
N LYS A 440 -19.59 23.92 -0.46
CA LYS A 440 -20.65 24.33 -1.38
C LYS A 440 -20.31 23.89 -2.79
N VAL A 441 -21.25 23.24 -3.45
CA VAL A 441 -21.10 22.74 -4.82
C VAL A 441 -22.17 23.32 -5.73
N VAL A 442 -21.79 23.80 -6.91
CA VAL A 442 -22.70 24.41 -7.88
C VAL A 442 -22.36 23.96 -9.31
N PRO A 443 -23.32 23.40 -10.08
CA PRO A 443 -24.66 22.98 -9.65
C PRO A 443 -24.59 21.73 -8.75
N ASN A 444 -25.64 21.50 -7.96
CA ASN A 444 -25.77 20.29 -7.11
C ASN A 444 -26.48 19.11 -7.81
N VAL A 445 -26.87 19.30 -9.08
CA VAL A 445 -27.48 18.27 -9.92
C VAL A 445 -26.83 18.34 -11.30
N LEU A 446 -26.36 17.19 -11.80
CA LEU A 446 -25.82 17.05 -13.15
C LEU A 446 -26.75 16.14 -13.95
N LYS A 447 -27.11 16.59 -15.16
CA LYS A 447 -27.94 15.84 -16.10
C LYS A 447 -27.12 15.52 -17.33
N PHE A 448 -27.10 14.26 -17.74
CA PHE A 448 -26.41 13.79 -18.93
C PHE A 448 -27.43 13.15 -19.86
N ASN A 449 -27.50 13.65 -21.09
CA ASN A 449 -28.41 13.16 -22.11
C ASN A 449 -27.79 12.03 -22.93
N LYS A 450 -26.47 12.00 -23.05
CA LYS A 450 -25.75 10.99 -23.83
C LYS A 450 -24.50 10.44 -23.13
N LEU A 451 -24.04 9.30 -23.63
CA LEU A 451 -22.73 8.73 -23.26
C LEU A 451 -21.62 9.71 -23.68
N ASN A 452 -20.56 9.79 -22.88
CA ASN A 452 -19.40 10.66 -23.05
C ASN A 452 -19.70 12.16 -22.99
N GLU A 453 -20.91 12.55 -22.56
CA GLU A 453 -21.20 13.95 -22.25
C GLU A 453 -20.40 14.40 -21.01
N LYS A 454 -19.80 15.58 -21.10
CA LYS A 454 -19.05 16.21 -20.03
C LYS A 454 -19.89 17.29 -19.38
N GLN A 455 -19.88 17.34 -18.05
CA GLN A 455 -20.51 18.40 -17.28
C GLN A 455 -19.52 18.87 -16.21
N SER A 456 -19.52 20.18 -15.94
CA SER A 456 -18.62 20.79 -14.96
C SER A 456 -19.40 21.33 -13.77
N TYR A 457 -18.76 21.32 -12.61
CA TYR A 457 -19.27 21.91 -11.38
C TYR A 457 -18.14 22.56 -10.60
N MET A 458 -18.47 23.55 -9.79
CA MET A 458 -17.54 24.25 -8.91
C MET A 458 -17.74 23.75 -7.48
N VAL A 459 -16.64 23.44 -6.80
CA VAL A 459 -16.59 23.13 -5.38
C VAL A 459 -15.91 24.28 -4.65
N SER A 460 -16.57 24.84 -3.65
CA SER A 460 -16.01 25.82 -2.71
C SER A 460 -15.90 25.16 -1.34
N ILE A 461 -14.68 25.07 -0.81
CA ILE A 461 -14.40 24.45 0.49
C ILE A 461 -13.74 25.51 1.38
N THR A 462 -14.22 25.64 2.61
CA THR A 462 -13.61 26.46 3.67
C THR A 462 -13.45 25.60 4.91
N ILE A 463 -12.23 25.51 5.42
CA ILE A 463 -11.91 24.82 6.68
C ILE A 463 -11.35 25.88 7.63
N GLU A 464 -11.97 26.03 8.80
CA GLU A 464 -11.62 27.07 9.78
C GLU A 464 -10.34 26.74 10.59
#